data_AF-A0A258BZ65-F1
#
_entry.id   AF-A0A258BZ65-F1
#
_cell.length_a   1.000
_cell.length_b   1.000
_cell.length_c   1.000
_cell.angle_alpha   90.00
_cell.angle_beta   90.00
_cell.angle_gamma   90.00
#
_symmetry.space_group_name_H-M   'P 1'
#
loop_
_entity.id
_entity.type
_entity.pdbx_description
1 polymer ?
#
loop_
_entity_poly.entity_id
_entity_poly.type
_entity_poly.pdbx_seq_one_letter_code
_entity_poly.pdbx_strand_id
1 'polypeptide(L)' 'MERPQTPWFSRPWAHVITHVIPLEEVLDQLKVKEGDTLDVVPTETGVKLSISDEEVDKLMQMAERIMEENREVLRALAK' A
#
# COMPACT_ATOMS: atom_id res chain seq x y z
N MET A 1 9.16 40.86 0.77
CA MET A 1 7.68 40.81 0.69
C MET A 1 7.31 39.33 0.62
N GLU A 2 7.24 38.69 1.77
CA GLU A 2 7.02 37.23 1.87
C GLU A 2 5.53 36.96 1.75
N ARG A 3 5.16 36.03 0.87
CA ARG A 3 3.78 35.58 0.72
C ARG A 3 3.43 34.72 1.94
N PRO A 4 2.31 34.96 2.65
CA PRO A 4 1.91 34.06 3.72
C PRO A 4 1.54 32.70 3.09
N GLN A 5 2.28 31.65 3.48
CA GLN A 5 1.84 30.27 3.27
C GLN A 5 0.53 30.10 4.03
N THR A 6 -0.58 30.04 3.30
CA THR A 6 -1.86 29.66 3.90
C THR A 6 -1.75 28.19 4.33
N PRO A 7 -2.07 27.86 5.59
CA PRO A 7 -2.00 26.48 6.04
C PRO A 7 -3.03 25.60 5.33
N TRP A 8 -2.64 24.37 5.01
CA TRP A 8 -3.42 23.43 4.18
C TRP A 8 -4.76 22.99 4.80
N PHE A 9 -5.02 23.33 6.07
CA PHE A 9 -6.25 23.00 6.82
C PHE A 9 -7.51 23.79 6.37
N SER A 10 -7.40 24.71 5.41
CA SER A 10 -8.49 25.62 4.99
C SER A 10 -9.34 25.12 3.80
N ARG A 11 -9.25 23.86 3.37
CA ARG A 11 -10.00 23.34 2.20
C ARG A 11 -11.24 22.53 2.61
N PRO A 12 -12.48 22.99 2.32
CA PRO A 12 -13.72 22.40 2.85
C PRO A 12 -14.18 21.06 2.25
N TRP A 13 -13.38 20.38 1.42
CA TRP A 13 -13.80 19.16 0.70
C TRP A 13 -12.81 17.99 0.80
N ALA A 14 -11.84 18.06 1.72
CA ALA A 14 -10.98 16.92 2.04
C ALA A 14 -11.51 16.25 3.32
N HIS A 15 -12.47 15.33 3.18
CA HIS A 15 -12.74 14.36 4.25
C HIS A 15 -11.57 13.36 4.29
N VAL A 16 -10.44 13.79 4.87
CA VAL A 16 -9.41 12.84 5.30
C VAL A 16 -10.00 12.14 6.51
N ILE A 17 -10.41 10.89 6.32
CA ILE A 17 -10.80 10.03 7.42
C ILE A 17 -9.50 9.68 8.18
N THR A 18 -9.12 10.51 9.14
CA THR A 18 -8.04 10.21 10.09
C THR A 18 -8.64 9.39 11.23
N HIS A 19 -8.83 8.08 11.01
CA HIS A 19 -9.04 7.18 12.14
C HIS A 19 -7.69 6.86 12.76
N VAL A 20 -7.48 7.33 14.00
CA VAL A 20 -6.36 6.91 14.83
C VAL A 20 -6.72 5.54 15.39
N ILE A 21 -6.33 4.48 14.68
CA ILE A 21 -6.21 3.14 15.27
C ILE A 21 -4.99 3.21 16.21
N PRO A 22 -5.00 2.59 17.40
CA PRO A 22 -3.77 2.37 18.15
C PRO A 22 -2.86 1.48 17.30
N LEU A 23 -2.02 2.11 16.48
CA LEU A 23 -1.14 1.44 15.54
C LEU A 23 -0.22 0.48 16.31
N GLU A 24 0.17 0.86 17.52
CA GLU A 24 1.01 0.06 18.43
C GLU A 24 0.45 -1.34 18.69
N GLU A 25 -0.83 -1.49 19.05
CA GLU A 25 -1.43 -2.81 19.34
C GLU A 25 -1.45 -3.73 18.10
N VAL A 26 -1.63 -3.14 16.91
CA VAL A 26 -1.62 -3.86 15.63
C VAL A 26 -0.19 -4.27 15.25
N LEU A 27 0.77 -3.35 15.41
CA LEU A 27 2.18 -3.60 15.13
C LEU A 27 2.77 -4.64 16.10
N ASP A 28 2.39 -4.61 17.38
CA ASP A 28 2.80 -5.61 18.38
C ASP A 28 2.31 -7.02 18.02
N GLN A 29 1.08 -7.15 17.52
CA GLN A 29 0.55 -8.43 17.03
C GLN A 29 1.31 -8.95 15.81
N LEU A 30 1.75 -8.04 14.94
CA LEU A 30 2.58 -8.37 13.78
C LEU A 30 4.04 -8.67 14.17
N LYS A 31 4.45 -8.35 15.40
CA LYS A 31 5.82 -8.51 15.92
C LYS A 31 6.88 -7.79 15.08
N VAL A 32 6.49 -6.67 14.48
CA VAL A 32 7.38 -5.82 13.68
C VAL A 32 8.33 -5.03 14.56
N LYS A 33 9.43 -4.59 13.97
CA LYS A 33 10.39 -3.65 14.55
C LYS A 33 10.49 -2.40 13.69
N GLU A 34 11.05 -1.34 14.25
CA GLU A 34 11.42 -0.16 13.46
C GLU A 34 12.34 -0.58 12.31
N GLY A 35 11.96 -0.18 11.09
CA GLY A 35 12.67 -0.52 9.86
C GLY A 35 12.07 -1.71 9.08
N ASP A 36 11.13 -2.45 9.66
CA ASP A 36 10.40 -3.49 8.91
C ASP A 36 9.41 -2.86 7.92
N THR A 37 9.28 -3.49 6.75
CA THR A 37 8.29 -3.12 5.74
C THR A 37 7.05 -3.99 5.91
N LEU A 38 5.88 -3.40 5.68
CA LEU A 38 4.59 -4.10 5.72
C LEU A 38 3.94 -4.06 4.34
N ASP A 39 3.45 -5.21 3.89
CA ASP A 39 2.59 -5.33 2.73
C ASP A 39 1.13 -5.10 3.12
N VAL A 40 0.43 -4.35 2.25
CA VAL A 40 -1.00 -4.07 2.41
C VAL A 40 -1.74 -4.64 1.21
N VAL A 41 -2.60 -5.62 1.46
CA VAL A 41 -3.39 -6.27 0.41
C VAL A 41 -4.88 -6.00 0.64
N PRO A 42 -5.59 -5.36 -0.30
CA PRO A 42 -7.04 -5.21 -0.22
C PRO A 42 -7.75 -6.56 -0.22
N THR A 43 -8.81 -6.67 0.58
CA THR A 43 -9.71 -7.83 0.63
C THR A 43 -11.15 -7.36 0.50
N GLU A 44 -12.08 -8.30 0.31
CA GLU A 44 -13.52 -7.97 0.22
C GLU A 44 -14.07 -7.28 1.48
N THR A 45 -13.46 -7.54 2.63
CA THR A 45 -13.90 -7.05 3.95
C THR A 45 -12.98 -5.97 4.53
N GLY A 46 -11.91 -5.57 3.83
CA GLY A 46 -10.97 -4.57 4.31
C GLY A 46 -9.57 -4.73 3.72
N VAL A 47 -8.57 -4.82 4.59
CA VAL A 47 -7.17 -4.99 4.21
C VAL A 47 -6.51 -6.08 5.06
N LYS A 48 -5.59 -6.82 4.46
CA LYS A 48 -4.66 -7.71 5.15
C LYS A 48 -3.30 -7.02 5.25
N LEU A 49 -2.74 -7.02 6.45
CA LEU A 49 -1.37 -6.57 6.72
C LEU A 49 -0.48 -7.78 6.97
N SER A 50 0.73 -7.76 6.41
CA SER A 50 1.77 -8.77 6.66
C SER A 50 3.15 -8.15 6.60
N ILE A 51 4.11 -8.72 7.32
CA ILE A 51 5.52 -8.36 7.15
C ILE A 51 5.95 -8.69 5.72
N SER A 52 6.58 -7.73 5.06
CA SER A 52 7.10 -7.91 3.71
C SER A 52 8.17 -8.99 3.68
N ASP A 53 8.11 -9.83 2.65
CA ASP A 53 9.06 -10.91 2.42
C ASP A 53 9.82 -10.63 1.13
N GLU A 54 11.14 -10.44 1.24
CA GLU A 54 12.00 -10.07 0.12
C GLU A 54 12.01 -11.16 -0.98
N GLU A 55 11.81 -12.43 -0.64
CA GLU A 55 11.70 -13.51 -1.63
C GLU A 55 10.40 -13.37 -2.42
N VAL A 56 9.29 -13.06 -1.73
CA VAL A 56 8.00 -12.81 -2.36
C VAL A 56 8.07 -11.58 -3.27
N ASP A 57 8.73 -10.51 -2.84
CA ASP A 57 8.93 -9.31 -3.66
C ASP A 57 9.68 -9.61 -4.96
N LYS A 58 10.76 -10.37 -4.88
CA LYS A 58 11.54 -10.79 -6.05
C LYS A 58 10.70 -11.63 -7.00
N LEU A 59 9.88 -12.54 -6.47
CA LEU A 59 8.96 -13.35 -7.27
C LEU A 59 7.90 -12.48 -7.95
N MET A 60 7.33 -11.50 -7.24
CA MET A 60 6.32 -10.59 -7.79
C MET A 60 6.89 -9.69 -8.89
N GLN A 61 8.10 -9.14 -8.70
CA GLN A 61 8.79 -8.36 -9.75
C GLN A 61 9.05 -9.19 -11.00
N MET A 62 9.45 -10.45 -10.83
CA MET A 62 9.65 -11.36 -11.97
C MET A 62 8.33 -11.69 -12.66
N ALA A 63 7.27 -11.94 -11.90
CA ALA A 63 5.93 -12.17 -12.44
C ALA A 63 5.43 -10.96 -13.23
N GLU A 64 5.59 -9.74 -12.71
CA GLU A 64 5.20 -8.51 -13.38
C GLU A 64 5.93 -8.34 -14.71
N ARG A 65 7.24 -8.61 -14.75
CA ARG A 65 8.01 -8.61 -16.01
C ARG A 65 7.47 -9.62 -17.02
N ILE A 66 7.18 -10.85 -16.59
CA ILE A 66 6.61 -11.89 -17.46
C ILE A 66 5.23 -11.47 -17.97
N MET A 67 4.40 -10.87 -17.13
CA MET A 67 3.07 -10.37 -17.50
C MET A 67 3.16 -9.21 -18.50
N GLU A 68 4.12 -8.31 -18.33
CA GLU A 68 4.39 -7.23 -19.28
C GLU A 68 4.80 -7.78 -20.65
N GLU A 69 5.78 -8.68 -20.68
CA GLU A 69 6.29 -9.31 -21.91
C GLU A 69 5.19 -10.08 -22.65
N ASN A 70 4.27 -10.71 -21.91
CA ASN A 70 3.20 -11.54 -22.47
C ASN A 70 1.82 -10.86 -22.50
N ARG A 71 1.76 -9.53 -22.33
CA ARG A 71 0.51 -8.77 -22.17
C ARG A 71 -0.54 -9.08 -23.25
N GLU A 72 -0.14 -9.14 -24.52
CA GLU A 72 -1.05 -9.43 -25.64
C GLU A 72 -1.57 -10.87 -25.64
N VAL A 73 -0.73 -11.84 -25.28
CA VAL A 73 -1.11 -13.26 -25.18
C VAL A 73 -2.10 -13.44 -24.02
N LEU A 74 -1.79 -12.88 -22.85
CA LEU A 74 -2.67 -12.92 -21.68
C LEU A 74 -4.03 -12.26 -21.98
N ARG A 75 -4.03 -11.15 -22.72
CA ARG A 75 -5.27 -10.47 -23.15
C ARG A 75 -6.11 -11.32 -24.10
N ALA A 76 -5.47 -12.08 -24.99
CA ALA A 76 -6.17 -12.98 -25.90
C ALA A 76 -6.80 -14.19 -25.17
N LEU A 77 -6.13 -14.70 -24.11
CA LEU A 77 -6.63 -15.82 -23.29
C LEU A 77 -7.80 -15.45 -22.37
N ALA A 78 -7.96 -14.17 -22.04
CA ALA A 78 -9.04 -13.68 -21.19
C ALA A 78 -10.39 -13.49 -21.92
N LYS A 79 -10.47 -13.81 -23.22
CA LYS A 79 -11.71 -13.81 -24.03
C LYS A 79 -12.33 -15.19 -24.09
#